data_AF-A0A7S2NPA2-F1
#
_entry.id   AF-A0A7S2NPA2-F1
#
_cell.length_a   1.000
_cell.length_b   1.000
_cell.length_c   1.000
_cell.angle_alpha   90.00
_cell.angle_beta   90.00
_cell.angle_gamma   90.00
#
_symmetry.space_group_name_H-M   'P 1'
#
loop_
_entity.id
_entity.type
_entity.pdbx_description
1 polymer ?
#
loop_
_entity_poly.entity_id
_entity_poly.type
_entity_poly.pdbx_seq_one_letter_code
_entity_poly.pdbx_strand_id
1 'polypeptide(L)'
;VAGTTCDWPRWQSWYKPLPGTDARRSTAAVLLTNIANETSTLGFEWAAVPGLGSNVTGCTVFDVWSRSSLGHHAGTGYSAPSVAPHDSIFLTLSDCFGGAGRV
;
A
#
# COMPACT_ATOMS: atom_id res chain seq x y z
N VAL A 1 27.10 -1.73 -29.14
CA VAL A 1 26.44 -0.95 -28.06
C VAL A 1 25.09 -1.59 -27.81
N ALA A 2 24.95 -2.26 -26.66
CA ALA A 2 24.22 -1.74 -25.50
C ALA A 2 22.82 -2.38 -25.44
N GLY A 3 22.24 -2.70 -24.30
CA GLY A 3 22.64 -2.39 -22.94
C GLY A 3 22.54 -3.60 -22.02
N THR A 4 23.13 -3.44 -20.85
CA THR A 4 22.79 -4.21 -19.66
C THR A 4 21.27 -4.24 -19.56
N THR A 5 20.66 -5.43 -19.56
CA THR A 5 19.29 -5.57 -19.08
C THR A 5 19.31 -5.14 -17.63
N CYS A 6 18.92 -3.90 -17.37
CA CYS A 6 18.68 -3.47 -16.01
C CYS A 6 17.45 -4.25 -15.55
N ASP A 7 17.66 -5.25 -14.70
CA ASP A 7 16.58 -5.96 -14.01
C ASP A 7 15.95 -4.99 -13.01
N TRP A 8 15.11 -4.09 -13.52
CA TRP A 8 14.31 -3.21 -12.70
C TRP A 8 13.21 -4.02 -12.03
N PRO A 9 12.90 -3.76 -10.75
CA PRO A 9 11.75 -4.34 -10.10
C PRO A 9 10.50 -4.14 -10.96
N ARG A 10 9.74 -5.22 -11.14
CA ARG A 10 8.49 -5.22 -11.92
C ARG A 10 7.41 -4.32 -11.30
N TRP A 11 7.59 -3.96 -10.04
CA TRP A 11 6.73 -3.07 -9.29
C TRP A 11 7.50 -2.29 -8.24
N GLN A 12 6.91 -1.20 -7.76
CA GLN A 12 7.44 -0.38 -6.68
C GLN A 12 6.34 0.04 -5.71
N SER A 13 6.74 0.28 -4.46
CA SER A 13 5.88 0.82 -3.40
C SER A 13 6.48 2.08 -2.81
N TRP A 14 5.69 3.13 -2.71
CA TRP A 14 6.06 4.39 -2.07
C TRP A 14 5.18 4.64 -0.86
N TYR A 15 5.78 5.15 0.22
CA TYR A 15 5.08 5.37 1.48
C TYR A 15 5.24 6.82 1.91
N LYS A 16 4.15 7.38 2.47
CA LYS A 16 4.17 8.71 3.07
C LYS A 16 3.36 8.70 4.38
N PRO A 17 3.99 8.92 5.54
CA PRO A 17 3.27 9.17 6.78
C PRO A 17 2.32 10.35 6.63
N LEU A 18 1.12 10.23 7.19
CA LEU A 18 0.10 11.27 7.18
C LEU A 18 -0.22 11.72 8.61
N PRO A 19 -0.62 12.98 8.82
CA PRO A 19 -0.80 13.55 10.16
C PRO A 19 -2.06 13.05 10.88
N GLY A 20 -2.94 12.26 10.25
CA GLY A 20 -4.19 11.80 10.87
C GLY A 20 -5.25 12.89 11.08
N THR A 21 -5.07 14.08 10.50
CA THR A 21 -5.98 15.22 10.66
C THR A 21 -7.04 15.33 9.56
N ASP A 22 -7.01 14.46 8.56
CA ASP A 22 -8.04 14.41 7.53
C ASP A 22 -9.32 13.74 8.05
N ALA A 23 -10.42 13.84 7.30
CA ALA A 23 -11.72 13.30 7.71
C ALA A 23 -11.71 11.78 8.01
N ARG A 24 -10.77 11.05 7.42
CA ARG A 24 -10.58 9.60 7.62
C ARG A 24 -9.55 9.24 8.69
N ARG A 25 -8.87 10.25 9.27
CA ARG A 25 -7.76 10.05 10.23
C ARG A 25 -6.69 9.11 9.69
N SER A 26 -6.32 9.34 8.44
CA SER A 26 -5.35 8.55 7.69
C SER A 26 -3.96 8.71 8.31
N THR A 27 -3.29 7.60 8.59
CA THR A 27 -1.97 7.54 9.21
C THR A 27 -0.85 7.37 8.19
N ALA A 28 -1.16 6.82 7.01
CA ALA A 28 -0.21 6.69 5.91
C ALA A 28 -0.90 6.72 4.54
N ALA A 29 -0.15 7.13 3.52
CA ALA A 29 -0.48 6.96 2.12
C ALA A 29 0.49 5.95 1.48
N VAL A 30 -0.02 5.10 0.61
CA VAL A 30 0.75 4.06 -0.08
C VAL A 30 0.45 4.12 -1.58
N LEU A 31 1.47 4.27 -2.41
CA LEU A 31 1.36 4.19 -3.86
C LEU A 31 2.06 2.93 -4.35
N LEU A 32 1.30 2.02 -4.94
CA LEU A 32 1.81 0.82 -5.61
C LEU A 32 1.79 1.07 -7.11
N THR A 33 2.91 0.82 -7.79
CA THR A 33 3.03 1.02 -9.24
C THR A 33 3.45 -0.27 -9.91
N ASN A 34 2.68 -0.70 -10.90
CA ASN A 34 3.06 -1.79 -11.79
C ASN A 34 3.92 -1.20 -12.91
N ILE A 35 5.20 -1.50 -12.93
CA ILE A 35 6.13 -0.99 -13.95
C ILE A 35 6.25 -1.98 -15.12
N ALA A 36 5.76 -3.21 -14.94
CA ALA A 36 5.79 -4.25 -15.96
C ALA A 36 4.81 -3.98 -17.11
N ASN A 37 5.10 -4.63 -18.24
CA ASN A 37 4.25 -4.66 -19.43
C ASN A 37 3.11 -5.69 -19.33
N GLU A 38 2.88 -6.27 -18.15
CA GLU A 38 1.83 -7.28 -17.91
C GLU A 38 1.08 -7.00 -16.61
N THR A 39 -0.15 -7.48 -16.54
CA THR A 39 -0.96 -7.40 -15.32
C THR A 39 -0.29 -8.18 -14.18
N SER A 40 -0.22 -7.57 -12.99
CA SER A 40 0.46 -8.16 -11.84
C SER A 40 -0.33 -7.97 -10.55
N THR A 41 -0.15 -8.89 -9.61
CA THR A 41 -0.59 -8.71 -8.22
C THR A 41 0.45 -7.88 -7.48
N LEU A 42 0.03 -6.77 -6.88
CA LEU A 42 0.90 -5.90 -6.10
C LEU A 42 0.48 -5.93 -4.63
N GLY A 43 1.44 -5.85 -3.72
CA GLY A 43 1.14 -5.85 -2.30
C GLY A 43 2.27 -5.29 -1.46
N PHE A 44 1.98 -5.08 -0.19
CA PHE A 44 2.95 -4.68 0.81
C PHE A 44 2.54 -5.19 2.18
N GLU A 45 3.53 -5.42 3.03
CA GLU A 45 3.33 -5.74 4.43
C GLU A 45 3.15 -4.45 5.24
N TRP A 46 2.31 -4.47 6.28
CA TRP A 46 2.14 -3.36 7.23
C TRP A 46 3.46 -2.94 7.86
N ALA A 47 4.33 -3.91 8.16
CA ALA A 47 5.65 -3.67 8.73
C ALA A 47 6.60 -2.89 7.79
N ALA A 48 6.32 -2.87 6.47
CA ALA A 48 7.10 -2.09 5.51
C ALA A 48 6.69 -0.60 5.50
N VAL A 49 5.52 -0.26 6.05
CA VAL A 49 5.03 1.12 6.10
C VAL A 49 5.69 1.85 7.28
N PRO A 50 6.48 2.92 7.03
CA PRO A 50 7.12 3.67 8.11
C PRO A 50 6.09 4.25 9.08
N GLY A 51 6.32 4.02 10.38
CA GLY A 51 5.46 4.53 11.46
C GLY A 51 4.35 3.58 11.92
N LEU A 52 4.05 2.50 11.18
CA LEU A 52 3.07 1.50 11.60
C LEU A 52 3.65 0.47 12.59
N GLY A 53 4.94 0.18 12.51
CA GLY A 53 5.57 -0.82 13.38
C GLY A 53 5.28 -2.28 12.98
N SER A 54 6.01 -3.22 13.58
CA SER A 54 5.99 -4.63 13.20
C SER A 54 4.80 -5.44 13.73
N ASN A 55 4.06 -4.89 14.70
CA ASN A 55 3.02 -5.62 15.43
C ASN A 55 1.61 -5.34 14.89
N VAL A 56 1.50 -4.67 13.75
CA VAL A 56 0.21 -4.37 13.12
C VAL A 56 -0.40 -5.65 12.55
N THR A 57 -1.64 -5.90 12.93
CA THR A 57 -2.44 -7.07 12.55
C THR A 57 -3.59 -6.71 11.61
N GLY A 58 -3.74 -5.43 11.26
CA GLY A 58 -4.69 -5.00 10.25
C GLY A 58 -4.87 -3.48 10.20
N CYS A 59 -5.32 -3.00 9.05
CA CYS A 59 -5.64 -1.59 8.80
C CYS A 59 -6.92 -1.47 7.97
N THR A 60 -7.64 -0.37 8.14
CA THR A 60 -8.67 0.06 7.18
C THR A 60 -8.00 0.68 5.96
N VAL A 61 -8.42 0.27 4.77
CA VAL A 61 -7.85 0.71 3.49
C VAL A 61 -8.89 1.47 2.68
N PHE A 62 -8.48 2.62 2.15
CA PHE A 62 -9.30 3.44 1.26
C PHE A 62 -8.55 3.71 -0.04
N ASP A 63 -9.21 3.45 -1.16
CA ASP A 63 -8.68 3.72 -2.51
C ASP A 63 -8.99 5.17 -2.92
N VAL A 64 -7.93 5.91 -3.19
CA VAL A 64 -7.97 7.32 -3.55
C VAL A 64 -8.52 7.53 -4.95
N TRP A 65 -8.22 6.62 -5.90
CA TRP A 65 -8.64 6.74 -7.30
C TRP A 65 -10.14 6.48 -7.45
N SER A 66 -10.63 5.36 -6.93
CA SER A 66 -12.07 5.05 -6.96
C SER A 66 -12.88 5.83 -5.92
N ARG A 67 -12.21 6.52 -4.98
CA ARG A 67 -12.82 7.23 -3.85
C ARG A 67 -13.71 6.31 -3.01
N SER A 68 -13.28 5.08 -2.81
CA SER A 68 -14.06 4.05 -2.12
C SER A 68 -13.29 3.41 -0.97
N SER A 69 -14.03 2.99 0.06
CA SER A 69 -13.47 2.17 1.12
C SER A 69 -13.33 0.74 0.62
N LEU A 70 -12.15 0.15 0.83
CA LEU A 70 -11.90 -1.27 0.58
C LEU A 70 -12.14 -2.11 1.85
N GLY A 71 -12.47 -1.46 2.96
CA GLY A 71 -12.78 -2.10 4.23
C GLY A 71 -11.54 -2.36 5.10
N HIS A 72 -11.74 -3.18 6.13
CA HIS A 72 -10.68 -3.56 7.06
C HIS A 72 -9.95 -4.80 6.53
N HIS A 73 -8.64 -4.67 6.33
CA HIS A 73 -7.75 -5.75 5.92
C HIS A 73 -6.98 -6.27 7.13
N ALA A 74 -7.37 -7.45 7.62
CA ALA A 74 -6.66 -8.17 8.67
C ALA A 74 -5.44 -8.93 8.12
N GLY A 75 -4.52 -9.30 8.99
CA GLY A 75 -3.29 -10.03 8.65
C GLY A 75 -2.07 -9.13 8.63
N THR A 76 -1.08 -9.46 7.80
CA THR A 76 0.23 -8.80 7.80
C THR A 76 0.39 -7.76 6.69
N GLY A 77 -0.54 -7.65 5.74
CA GLY A 77 -0.42 -6.75 4.61
C GLY A 77 -1.68 -6.58 3.77
N TYR A 78 -1.54 -5.79 2.71
CA TYR A 78 -2.55 -5.61 1.65
C TYR A 78 -2.04 -6.21 0.34
N SER A 79 -2.96 -6.79 -0.43
CA SER A 79 -2.69 -7.29 -1.78
C SER A 79 -3.81 -6.85 -2.71
N ALA A 80 -3.44 -6.14 -3.77
CA ALA A 80 -4.33 -5.81 -4.88
C ALA A 80 -4.13 -6.82 -6.02
N PRO A 81 -5.16 -7.62 -6.33
CA PRO A 81 -5.10 -8.48 -7.50
C PRO A 81 -5.24 -7.61 -8.77
N SER A 82 -4.54 -8.04 -9.83
CA SER A 82 -4.79 -7.58 -11.19
C SER A 82 -4.57 -6.08 -11.47
N VAL A 83 -3.41 -5.53 -11.08
CA VAL A 83 -2.99 -4.18 -11.47
C VAL A 83 -2.52 -4.20 -12.92
N ALA A 84 -3.15 -3.41 -13.79
CA ALA A 84 -2.85 -3.37 -15.22
C ALA A 84 -1.39 -2.93 -15.49
N PRO A 85 -0.85 -3.24 -16.68
CA PRO A 85 0.48 -2.75 -17.09
C PRO A 85 0.57 -1.23 -16.96
N HIS A 86 1.67 -0.74 -16.39
CA HIS A 86 1.93 0.69 -16.20
C HIS A 86 0.88 1.45 -15.37
N ASP A 87 0.04 0.74 -14.63
CA ASP A 87 -0.99 1.32 -13.78
C ASP A 87 -0.54 1.43 -12.31
N SER A 88 -1.34 2.12 -11.50
CA SER A 88 -1.04 2.36 -10.09
C SER A 88 -2.28 2.26 -9.22
N ILE A 89 -2.05 1.88 -7.96
CA ILE A 89 -3.06 1.94 -6.91
C ILE A 89 -2.56 2.92 -5.87
N PHE A 90 -3.42 3.87 -5.51
CA PHE A 90 -3.12 4.85 -4.47
C PHE A 90 -4.07 4.70 -3.29
N LEU A 91 -3.50 4.38 -2.13
CA LEU A 91 -4.24 4.02 -0.94
C LEU A 91 -3.95 4.97 0.21
N THR A 92 -4.93 5.11 1.09
CA THR A 92 -4.72 5.64 2.45
C THR A 92 -5.06 4.57 3.47
N LEU A 93 -4.29 4.55 4.56
CA LEU A 93 -4.45 3.63 5.68
C LEU A 93 -4.98 4.40 6.89
N SER A 94 -5.98 3.85 7.56
CA SER A 94 -6.51 4.35 8.83
C SER A 94 -6.79 3.18 9.77
N ASP A 95 -7.10 3.50 11.04
CA ASP A 95 -7.55 2.52 12.04
C ASP A 95 -6.69 1.24 12.05
N CYS A 96 -5.36 1.42 12.06
CA CYS A 96 -4.42 0.32 12.13
C CYS A 96 -4.35 -0.21 13.57
N PHE A 97 -4.42 -1.53 13.75
CA PHE A 97 -4.40 -2.19 15.05
C PHE A 97 -3.19 -3.10 15.18
N GLY A 98 -2.58 -3.13 16.36
CA GLY A 98 -1.61 -4.13 16.76
C GLY A 98 -1.94 -4.74 18.12
N GLY A 99 -1.16 -5.73 18.57
CA GLY A 99 -1.45 -6.59 19.74
C GLY A 99 -1.75 -5.92 21.10
N ALA A 100 -1.69 -4.58 21.20
CA ALA A 100 -2.06 -3.80 22.40
C ALA A 100 -3.06 -2.66 22.14
N GLY A 101 -3.59 -2.50 20.92
CA GLY A 101 -4.53 -1.43 20.56
C GLY A 101 -4.27 -0.80 19.20
N ARG A 102 -4.85 0.37 18.96
CA ARG A 102 -4.61 1.16 17.74
C ARG A 102 -3.17 1.67 17.72
N VAL A 103 -2.53 1.65 16.55
CA VAL A 103 -1.19 2.19 16.32
C VAL A 103 -1.25 3.59 15.71
#